data_AF-A0A3B8JHB3-F1
#
_entry.id   AF-A0A3B8JHB3-F1
#
_cell.length_a   1.000
_cell.length_b   1.000
_cell.length_c   1.000
_cell.angle_alpha   90.00
_cell.angle_beta   90.00
_cell.angle_gamma   90.00
#
_symmetry.space_group_name_H-M   'P 1'
#
loop_
_entity.id
_entity.type
_entity.pdbx_description
1 polymer ?
#
loop_
_entity_poly.entity_id
_entity_poly.type
_entity_poly.pdbx_seq_one_letter_code
_entity_poly.pdbx_strand_id
1 'polypeptide(L)'
;ACEKSGLKGAFDRVRAKGKEPTFKNNSGLLHSAVFGHIKEQTGKPWNEQETAGNYEVAIQLAKELLNRCKFELFSQKKQRSPS
;
A
#
# COMPACT_ATOMS: atom_id res chain seq x y z
N ALA A 1 11.63 17.45 1.73
CA ALA A 1 11.74 16.16 2.44
C ALA A 1 10.36 15.50 2.54
N CYS A 2 9.96 14.70 1.55
CA CYS A 2 8.65 14.03 1.59
C CYS A 2 8.67 12.74 0.73
N GLU A 3 9.56 11.80 1.06
CA GLU A 3 9.69 10.51 0.33
C GLU A 3 9.20 9.29 1.15
N LYS A 4 8.51 9.50 2.29
CA LYS A 4 8.19 8.42 3.24
C LYS A 4 6.73 7.92 3.24
N SER A 5 5.90 8.40 2.32
CA SER A 5 4.45 8.11 2.32
C SER A 5 3.98 7.14 1.23
N GLY A 6 4.82 6.81 0.25
CA GLY A 6 4.53 5.78 -0.76
C GLY A 6 4.69 4.33 -0.26
N LEU A 7 4.36 3.39 -1.15
CA LEU A 7 4.49 1.92 -0.99
C LEU A 7 5.82 1.50 -0.33
N LYS A 8 6.92 2.12 -0.77
CA LYS A 8 8.26 1.90 -0.25
C LYS A 8 8.38 2.26 1.24
N GLY A 9 7.81 3.39 1.66
CA GLY A 9 7.78 3.80 3.06
C GLY A 9 6.94 2.87 3.95
N ALA A 10 5.88 2.27 3.41
CA ALA A 10 5.09 1.27 4.12
C ALA A 10 5.87 -0.04 4.34
N PHE A 11 6.54 -0.55 3.30
CA PHE A 11 7.39 -1.73 3.40
C PHE A 11 8.64 -1.48 4.28
N ASP A 12 9.25 -0.30 4.19
CA ASP A 12 10.38 0.08 5.04
C ASP A 12 9.98 0.10 6.53
N ARG A 13 8.76 0.55 6.88
CA ARG A 13 8.24 0.51 8.26
C ARG A 13 8.02 -0.91 8.78
N VAL A 14 7.57 -1.82 7.92
CA VAL A 14 7.39 -3.23 8.26
C VAL A 14 8.75 -3.89 8.52
N ARG A 15 9.69 -3.68 7.60
CA ARG A 15 11.05 -4.22 7.65
C ARG A 15 11.82 -3.69 8.87
N ALA A 16 11.65 -2.40 9.21
CA ALA A 16 12.23 -1.79 10.42
C ALA A 16 11.73 -2.42 11.73
N LYS A 17 10.56 -3.07 11.73
CA LYS A 17 10.04 -3.82 12.88
C LYS A 17 10.53 -5.27 12.93
N GLY A 18 11.53 -5.64 12.11
CA GLY A 18 12.05 -7.01 12.01
C GLY A 18 11.05 -8.01 11.43
N LYS A 19 9.94 -7.53 10.86
CA LYS A 19 8.89 -8.38 10.30
C LYS A 19 9.07 -8.48 8.80
N GLU A 20 8.86 -9.69 8.29
CA GLU A 20 8.69 -9.91 6.87
C GLU A 20 7.43 -9.20 6.38
N PRO A 21 7.52 -8.38 5.34
CA PRO A 21 6.35 -7.84 4.70
C PRO A 21 5.57 -8.97 4.04
N THR A 22 4.52 -9.43 4.71
CA THR A 22 3.52 -10.34 4.16
C THR A 22 2.15 -9.70 4.26
N PHE A 23 1.25 -10.07 3.34
CA PHE A 23 -0.12 -9.55 3.32
C PHE A 23 -0.87 -9.86 4.62
N LYS A 24 -0.57 -11.02 5.25
CA LYS A 24 -1.20 -11.49 6.49
C LYS A 24 -0.68 -10.76 7.74
N ASN A 25 0.62 -10.47 7.82
CA ASN A 25 1.19 -9.79 9.00
C ASN A 25 1.10 -8.26 8.95
N ASN A 26 0.81 -7.69 7.77
CA ASN A 26 0.90 -6.24 7.56
C ASN A 26 -0.33 -5.66 6.85
N SER A 27 -1.47 -6.36 6.88
CA SER A 27 -2.73 -5.88 6.30
C SER A 27 -3.08 -4.47 6.81
N GLY A 28 -2.93 -4.20 8.11
CA GLY A 28 -3.16 -2.85 8.67
C GLY A 28 -2.21 -1.77 8.16
N LEU A 29 -0.94 -2.13 7.88
CA LEU A 29 0.05 -1.22 7.31
C LEU A 29 -0.20 -1.01 5.81
N LEU A 30 -0.65 -2.04 5.09
CA LEU A 30 -1.08 -1.96 3.70
C LEU A 30 -2.34 -1.10 3.58
N HIS A 31 -3.32 -1.27 4.46
CA HIS A 31 -4.51 -0.43 4.51
C HIS A 31 -4.15 1.04 4.79
N SER A 32 -3.27 1.29 5.76
CA SER A 32 -2.81 2.65 6.06
C SER A 32 -2.07 3.29 4.87
N ALA A 33 -1.27 2.50 4.14
CA ALA A 33 -0.58 2.96 2.94
C ALA A 33 -1.55 3.27 1.79
N VAL A 34 -2.56 2.42 1.59
CA VAL A 34 -3.62 2.64 0.60
C VAL A 34 -4.40 3.91 0.90
N PHE A 35 -4.85 4.11 2.13
CA PHE A 35 -5.59 5.33 2.49
C PHE A 35 -4.73 6.59 2.42
N GLY A 36 -3.44 6.49 2.80
CA GLY A 36 -2.47 7.57 2.59
C GLY A 36 -2.33 7.92 1.11
N HIS A 37 -2.15 6.91 0.26
CA HIS A 37 -2.00 7.09 -1.18
C HIS A 37 -3.25 7.72 -1.83
N ILE A 38 -4.44 7.26 -1.44
CA ILE A 38 -5.70 7.86 -1.92
C ILE A 38 -5.78 9.33 -1.52
N LYS A 39 -5.41 9.68 -0.28
CA LYS A 39 -5.38 11.06 0.20
C LYS A 39 -4.39 11.92 -0.58
N GLU A 40 -3.20 11.39 -0.90
CA GLU A 40 -2.19 12.10 -1.67
C GLU A 40 -2.64 12.36 -3.12
N GLN A 41 -3.32 11.39 -3.74
CA GLN A 41 -3.73 11.49 -5.15
C GLN A 41 -5.03 12.28 -5.34
N THR A 42 -5.96 12.18 -4.39
CA THR A 42 -7.29 12.82 -4.50
C THR A 42 -7.40 14.11 -3.66
N GLY A 43 -6.41 14.41 -2.82
CA GLY A 43 -6.46 15.49 -1.83
C GLY A 43 -7.40 15.21 -0.65
N LYS A 44 -8.19 14.13 -0.70
CA LYS A 44 -9.24 13.81 0.29
C LYS A 44 -8.99 12.45 0.95
N PRO A 45 -9.14 12.34 2.28
CA PRO A 45 -9.08 11.05 2.95
C PRO A 45 -10.25 10.15 2.52
N TRP A 46 -10.12 8.84 2.75
CA TRP A 46 -11.13 7.84 2.37
C TRP A 46 -12.55 8.18 2.87
N ASN A 47 -12.66 8.71 4.09
CA ASN A 47 -13.96 9.03 4.70
C ASN A 47 -14.61 10.31 4.14
N GLU A 48 -13.92 11.07 3.30
CA GLU A 48 -14.41 12.33 2.68
C GLU A 48 -14.68 12.16 1.17
N GLN A 49 -14.74 10.91 0.69
CA GLN A 49 -15.09 10.58 -0.69
C GLN A 49 -16.62 10.58 -0.86
N GLU A 50 -17.21 11.78 -0.84
CA GLU A 50 -18.67 11.97 -0.75
C GLU A 50 -19.42 11.81 -2.08
N THR A 51 -18.72 11.80 -3.21
CA THR A 51 -19.33 11.62 -4.53
C THR A 51 -18.99 10.25 -5.11
N ALA A 52 -19.93 9.68 -5.87
CA ALA A 52 -19.75 8.37 -6.51
C ALA A 52 -18.49 8.33 -7.40
N GLY A 53 -18.22 9.40 -8.16
CA GLY A 53 -17.02 9.50 -9.00
C GLY A 53 -15.72 9.53 -8.19
N ASN A 54 -15.69 10.26 -7.07
CA ASN A 54 -14.51 10.33 -6.20
C ASN A 54 -14.25 8.98 -5.50
N TYR A 55 -15.32 8.29 -5.09
CA TYR A 55 -15.23 6.96 -4.51
C TYR A 55 -14.72 5.92 -5.52
N GLU A 56 -15.16 5.98 -6.77
CA GLU A 56 -14.69 5.08 -7.83
C GLU A 56 -13.20 5.26 -8.11
N VAL A 57 -12.73 6.51 -8.20
CA VAL A 57 -11.30 6.85 -8.34
C VAL A 57 -10.49 6.33 -7.15
N ALA A 58 -10.99 6.53 -5.92
CA ALA A 58 -10.35 6.02 -4.71
C ALA A 58 -10.22 4.48 -4.73
N ILE A 59 -11.23 3.76 -5.21
CA ILE A 59 -11.17 2.30 -5.38
C ILE A 59 -10.14 1.89 -6.43
N GLN A 60 -10.06 2.58 -7.56
CA GLN A 60 -9.07 2.26 -8.60
C GLN A 60 -7.64 2.44 -8.08
N LEU A 61 -7.38 3.55 -7.39
CA LEU A 61 -6.09 3.81 -6.73
C LEU A 61 -5.75 2.74 -5.67
N ALA A 62 -6.74 2.33 -4.87
CA ALA A 62 -6.57 1.26 -3.91
C ALA A 62 -6.18 -0.07 -4.58
N LYS A 63 -6.89 -0.44 -5.66
CA LYS A 63 -6.63 -1.68 -6.42
C LYS A 63 -5.25 -1.66 -7.06
N GLU A 64 -4.85 -0.55 -7.68
CA GLU A 64 -3.54 -0.40 -8.29
C GLU A 64 -2.43 -0.60 -7.26
N LEU A 65 -2.52 0.11 -6.13
CA LEU A 65 -1.51 0.03 -5.10
C LEU A 65 -1.46 -1.38 -4.48
N LEU A 66 -2.60 -2.00 -4.20
CA LEU A 66 -2.66 -3.36 -3.67
C LEU A 66 -2.10 -4.40 -4.66
N ASN A 67 -2.33 -4.24 -5.95
CA ASN A 67 -1.75 -5.14 -6.96
C ASN A 67 -0.23 -4.97 -7.05
N ARG A 68 0.28 -3.74 -6.98
CA ARG A 68 1.73 -3.49 -6.86
C ARG A 68 2.31 -4.10 -5.58
N CYS A 69 1.62 -3.96 -4.43
CA CYS A 69 2.02 -4.61 -3.19
C CYS A 69 2.11 -6.13 -3.38
N LYS A 70 1.07 -6.75 -3.95
CA LYS A 70 1.01 -8.20 -4.17
C LYS A 70 2.12 -8.66 -5.11
N PHE A 71 2.35 -7.93 -6.20
CA PHE A 71 3.41 -8.24 -7.15
C PHE A 71 4.79 -8.19 -6.51
N GLU A 72 5.12 -7.11 -5.79
CA GLU A 72 6.40 -6.97 -5.09
C GLU A 72 6.62 -8.05 -4.02
N LEU A 73 5.57 -8.38 -3.28
CA LEU A 73 5.63 -9.45 -2.28
C LEU A 73 5.80 -10.84 -2.91
N PHE A 74 5.17 -11.06 -4.05
CA PHE A 74 5.27 -12.31 -4.79
C PHE A 74 6.66 -12.47 -5.45
N SER A 75 7.18 -11.39 -6.04
CA SER A 75 8.53 -11.33 -6.63
C SER A 75 9.62 -11.55 -5.59
N GLN A 76 9.47 -11.00 -4.37
CA GLN A 76 10.41 -11.26 -3.27
C GLN A 76 10.40 -12.72 -2.80
N LYS A 77 9.26 -13.43 -2.87
CA LYS A 77 9.22 -14.87 -2.59
C LYS A 77 9.99 -15.69 -3.63
N LYS A 78 9.94 -15.31 -4.90
CA LYS A 78 10.62 -16.03 -5.99
C LYS A 78 12.15 -15.94 -5.91
N GLN A 79 12.71 -14.89 -5.30
CA GLN A 79 14.16 -14.74 -5.08
C GLN A 79 14.69 -15.42 -3.80
N ARG A 80 13.81 -15.96 -2.95
CA ARG A 80 14.20 -16.56 -1.65
C ARG A 80 14.09 -18.08 -1.60
N SER A 81 13.86 -18.74 -2.72
CA SER A 81 14.06 -20.18 -2.85
C SER A 81 15.41 -20.42 -3.52
N PRO A 82 16.53 -20.49 -2.77
CA PRO A 82 17.68 -21.23 -3.27
C PRO A 82 17.31 -22.71 -3.34
N SER A 83 17.76 -23.35 -4.42
CA SER A 83 17.80 -24.82 -4.56
C SER A 83 18.50 -25.49 -3.38
#